data_AF-A0AAR5PHB9-F1
#
_entry.id   AF-A0AAR5PHB9-F1
#
_cell.length_a   1.000
_cell.length_b   1.000
_cell.length_c   1.000
_cell.angle_alpha   90.00
_cell.angle_beta   90.00
_cell.angle_gamma   90.00
#
_symmetry.space_group_name_H-M   'P 1'
#
loop_
_entity.id
_entity.type
_entity.pdbx_description
1 polymer ?
#
loop_
_entity_poly.entity_id
_entity_poly.type
_entity_poly.pdbx_seq_one_letter_code
_entity_poly.pdbx_strand_id
1 'polypeptide(L)'
;MKLRDTLMSTCNIAAGNITIHALEPNFTGKIVHYKGYANSNASLPCPGLSKLNNQTFLENLEWYSVTKQETVAVRTKEDFDFPNTLIDPKKNIYANFDNELVFRNLTSADRGDYICLINHGLLKDVMIRFNVIDVPDPPGRPLITYFAARSANLSWTPPKKNDGNITNYTVVIRSDGITPTFAIPN
;
A
#
# COMPACT_ATOMS: atom_id res chain seq x y z
N MET A 1 -7.80 -16.65 -42.04
CA MET A 1 -6.87 -15.75 -41.33
C MET A 1 -6.89 -16.16 -39.87
N LYS A 2 -5.73 -16.50 -39.30
CA LYS A 2 -5.56 -17.30 -38.07
C LYS A 2 -6.23 -16.67 -36.84
N LEU A 3 -7.21 -17.35 -36.25
CA LEU A 3 -7.51 -17.25 -34.82
C LEU A 3 -6.50 -18.14 -34.08
N ARG A 4 -5.57 -17.53 -33.34
CA ARG A 4 -4.69 -18.22 -32.40
C ARG A 4 -5.21 -17.94 -30.99
N ASP A 5 -6.23 -18.68 -30.58
CA ASP A 5 -6.59 -18.81 -29.16
C ASP A 5 -5.80 -20.01 -28.60
N THR A 6 -4.62 -19.72 -28.06
CA THR A 6 -3.81 -20.69 -27.31
C THR A 6 -3.40 -20.06 -26.00
N LEU A 7 -4.20 -20.31 -24.96
CA LEU A 7 -3.72 -20.44 -23.58
C LEU A 7 -4.59 -21.50 -22.89
N MET A 8 -4.21 -22.77 -23.07
CA MET A 8 -4.69 -23.87 -22.24
C MET A 8 -4.05 -23.74 -20.84
N SER A 9 -4.84 -23.43 -19.83
CA SER A 9 -4.44 -23.57 -18.43
C SER A 9 -4.79 -24.99 -17.96
N THR A 10 -3.87 -25.94 -18.12
CA THR A 10 -4.01 -27.28 -17.51
C THR A 10 -3.42 -27.28 -16.11
N CYS A 11 -4.22 -27.68 -15.11
CA CYS A 11 -3.72 -27.98 -13.75
C CYS A 11 -3.97 -29.47 -13.45
N ASN A 12 -2.91 -30.21 -13.14
CA ASN A 12 -3.00 -31.63 -12.74
C ASN A 12 -3.42 -31.71 -11.27
N ILE A 13 -4.46 -32.51 -11.00
CA ILE A 13 -5.13 -32.61 -9.70
C ILE A 13 -4.60 -33.84 -8.96
N ALA A 14 -4.03 -33.64 -7.76
CA ALA A 14 -3.82 -34.69 -6.77
C ALA A 14 -4.73 -34.40 -5.57
N ALA A 15 -5.43 -35.44 -5.12
CA ALA A 15 -6.49 -35.47 -4.11
C ALA A 15 -6.38 -34.43 -2.96
N GLY A 16 -7.29 -33.45 -2.99
CA GLY A 16 -7.57 -32.51 -1.91
C GLY A 16 -8.64 -31.52 -2.39
N ASN A 17 -9.59 -31.13 -1.53
CA ASN A 17 -10.58 -30.10 -1.87
C ASN A 17 -9.84 -28.78 -2.14
N ILE A 18 -9.68 -28.41 -3.41
CA ILE A 18 -9.03 -27.16 -3.83
C ILE A 18 -10.10 -26.24 -4.41
N THR A 19 -10.32 -25.10 -3.75
CA THR A 19 -11.05 -23.97 -4.33
C THR A 19 -10.18 -23.34 -5.41
N ILE A 20 -10.49 -23.60 -6.69
CA ILE A 20 -9.83 -22.94 -7.81
C ILE A 20 -10.45 -21.54 -7.94
N HIS A 21 -9.73 -20.51 -7.51
CA HIS A 21 -10.06 -19.14 -7.88
C HIS A 21 -9.66 -18.94 -9.35
N ALA A 22 -10.53 -19.34 -10.27
CA ALA A 22 -10.37 -18.97 -11.68
C ALA A 22 -10.41 -17.44 -11.76
N LEU A 23 -9.27 -16.83 -12.04
CA LEU A 23 -9.20 -15.42 -12.43
C LEU A 23 -9.82 -15.35 -13.82
N GLU A 24 -11.05 -14.84 -13.91
CA GLU A 24 -11.64 -14.52 -15.21
C GLU A 24 -10.70 -13.53 -15.92
N PRO A 25 -10.33 -13.76 -17.20
CA PRO A 25 -9.34 -12.94 -17.90
C PRO A 25 -9.76 -11.49 -18.11
N ASN A 26 -11.00 -11.13 -17.78
CA ASN A 26 -11.52 -9.77 -17.82
C ASN A 26 -12.34 -9.50 -16.56
N PHE A 27 -11.70 -9.05 -15.49
CA PHE A 27 -12.42 -8.44 -14.38
C PHE A 27 -13.22 -7.24 -14.91
N THR A 28 -14.53 -7.38 -15.04
CA THR A 28 -15.45 -6.31 -15.47
C THR A 28 -16.01 -5.48 -14.31
N GLY A 29 -15.59 -5.78 -13.09
CA GLY A 29 -16.03 -5.09 -11.87
C GLY A 29 -15.41 -3.71 -11.71
N LYS A 30 -15.79 -3.03 -10.62
CA LYS A 30 -15.26 -1.69 -10.29
C LYS A 30 -13.84 -1.80 -9.73
N ILE A 31 -12.93 -0.95 -10.20
CA ILE A 31 -11.57 -0.81 -9.62
C ILE A 31 -11.53 0.44 -8.73
N VAL A 32 -11.08 0.28 -7.49
CA VAL A 32 -10.88 1.39 -6.54
C VAL A 32 -9.38 1.55 -6.28
N HIS A 33 -8.90 2.79 -6.33
CA HIS A 33 -7.49 3.09 -6.17
C HIS A 33 -7.18 3.52 -4.74
N TYR A 34 -6.20 2.88 -4.13
CA TYR A 34 -5.66 3.25 -2.82
C TYR A 34 -4.18 3.60 -2.95
N LYS A 35 -3.72 4.50 -2.07
CA LYS A 35 -2.31 4.91 -1.98
C LYS A 35 -1.80 4.65 -0.58
N GLY A 36 -0.61 4.07 -0.47
CA GLY A 36 0.12 3.92 0.78
C GLY A 36 1.53 4.47 0.62
N TYR A 37 2.21 4.74 1.74
CA TYR A 37 3.58 5.28 1.74
C TYR A 37 4.55 4.23 2.29
N ALA A 38 5.72 4.09 1.68
CA ALA A 38 6.73 3.16 2.15
C ALA A 38 7.15 3.48 3.59
N ASN A 39 7.43 2.45 4.38
CA ASN A 39 7.76 2.53 5.81
C ASN A 39 6.64 3.09 6.71
N SER A 40 5.41 3.19 6.21
CA SER A 40 4.23 3.53 7.01
C SER A 40 3.32 2.32 7.21
N ASN A 41 2.40 2.40 8.16
CA ASN A 41 1.28 1.46 8.21
C ASN A 41 0.18 1.92 7.25
N ALA A 42 -0.55 0.98 6.69
CA ALA A 42 -1.70 1.26 5.82
C ALA A 42 -2.78 0.20 6.05
N SER A 43 -4.05 0.54 5.81
CA SER A 43 -5.13 -0.43 5.79
C SER A 43 -5.99 -0.26 4.53
N LEU A 44 -6.49 -1.38 4.01
CA LEU A 44 -7.40 -1.41 2.88
C LEU A 44 -8.76 -1.92 3.36
N PRO A 45 -9.83 -1.10 3.28
CA PRO A 45 -11.16 -1.55 3.64
C PRO A 45 -11.69 -2.51 2.57
N CYS A 46 -12.47 -3.51 2.98
CA CYS A 46 -13.11 -4.42 2.04
C CYS A 46 -14.36 -3.77 1.42
N PRO A 47 -14.39 -3.44 0.11
CA PRO A 47 -15.51 -2.72 -0.49
C PRO A 47 -16.79 -3.55 -0.58
N GLY A 48 -16.69 -4.87 -0.54
CA GLY A 48 -17.84 -5.77 -0.58
C GLY A 48 -18.66 -5.77 0.72
N LEU A 49 -18.06 -5.39 1.85
CA LEU A 49 -18.75 -5.42 3.15
C LEU A 49 -19.85 -4.38 3.27
N SER A 50 -19.70 -3.22 2.62
CA SER A 50 -20.75 -2.19 2.61
C SER A 50 -22.00 -2.61 1.84
N LYS A 51 -21.92 -3.68 1.03
CA LYS A 51 -23.05 -4.25 0.29
C LYS A 51 -23.76 -5.37 1.07
N LEU A 52 -23.23 -5.81 2.21
CA LEU A 52 -23.91 -6.83 3.02
C LEU A 52 -25.17 -6.26 3.65
N ASN A 53 -26.23 -7.06 3.67
CA ASN A 53 -27.43 -6.74 4.44
C ASN A 53 -27.20 -7.08 5.93
N ASN A 54 -27.99 -6.48 6.83
CA ASN A 54 -27.87 -6.68 8.27
C ASN A 54 -28.17 -8.12 8.76
N GLN A 55 -28.64 -9.00 7.89
CA GLN A 55 -28.94 -10.41 8.19
C GLN A 55 -27.86 -11.37 7.67
N THR A 56 -26.94 -10.91 6.81
CA THR A 56 -25.84 -11.72 6.28
C THR A 56 -24.76 -11.85 7.36
N PHE A 57 -24.59 -13.06 7.87
CA PHE A 57 -23.48 -13.37 8.77
C PHE A 57 -22.18 -13.50 7.97
N LEU A 58 -21.12 -12.87 8.47
CA LEU A 58 -19.79 -12.97 7.88
C LEU A 58 -19.15 -14.26 8.40
N GLU A 59 -19.12 -15.29 7.56
CA GLU A 59 -18.55 -16.61 7.90
C GLU A 59 -17.08 -16.70 7.49
N ASN A 60 -16.73 -16.03 6.40
CA ASN A 60 -15.37 -16.05 5.87
C ASN A 60 -15.04 -14.73 5.18
N LEU A 61 -13.88 -14.18 5.50
CA LEU A 61 -13.27 -13.07 4.78
C LEU A 61 -11.87 -13.49 4.34
N GLU A 62 -11.65 -13.50 3.04
CA GLU A 62 -10.36 -13.84 2.46
C GLU A 62 -9.84 -12.68 1.63
N TRP A 63 -8.61 -12.26 1.91
CA TRP A 63 -7.89 -11.29 1.12
C TRP A 63 -6.94 -12.01 0.17
N TYR A 64 -7.12 -11.74 -1.12
CA TYR A 64 -6.35 -12.36 -2.19
C TYR A 64 -5.57 -11.28 -2.95
N SER A 65 -4.27 -11.51 -3.16
CA SER A 65 -3.45 -10.70 -4.06
C SER A 65 -3.55 -11.27 -5.46
N VAL A 66 -4.15 -10.52 -6.38
CA VAL A 66 -4.25 -10.89 -7.80
C VAL A 66 -2.88 -10.84 -8.46
N THR A 67 -2.07 -9.85 -8.10
CA THR A 67 -0.73 -9.68 -8.67
C THR A 67 0.21 -10.82 -8.28
N LYS A 68 0.16 -11.27 -7.02
CA LYS A 68 1.01 -12.36 -6.50
C LYS A 68 0.36 -13.74 -6.62
N GLN A 69 -0.92 -13.79 -6.98
CA GLN A 69 -1.75 -15.00 -7.06
C GLN A 69 -1.78 -15.82 -5.76
N GLU A 70 -1.85 -15.14 -4.62
CA GLU A 70 -1.81 -15.79 -3.31
C GLU A 70 -2.83 -15.19 -2.33
N THR A 71 -3.28 -16.00 -1.37
CA THR A 71 -4.09 -15.55 -0.25
C THR A 71 -3.20 -14.91 0.81
N VAL A 72 -3.43 -13.62 1.10
CA VAL A 72 -2.57 -12.84 2.01
C VAL A 72 -3.09 -12.82 3.45
N ALA A 73 -4.41 -12.87 3.64
CA ALA A 73 -5.04 -12.96 4.96
C ALA A 73 -6.39 -13.66 4.87
N VAL A 74 -6.74 -14.41 5.91
CA VAL A 74 -8.04 -15.08 6.06
C VAL A 74 -8.56 -14.79 7.45
N ARG A 75 -9.87 -14.56 7.56
CA ARG A 75 -10.62 -14.62 8.80
C ARG A 75 -11.79 -15.56 8.64
N THR A 76 -11.93 -16.54 9.53
CA THR A 76 -13.04 -17.48 9.56
C THR A 76 -14.00 -17.16 10.70
N LYS A 77 -15.11 -17.90 10.77
CA LYS A 77 -16.12 -17.81 11.82
C LYS A 77 -15.52 -17.81 13.23
N GLU A 78 -14.56 -18.69 13.47
CA GLU A 78 -13.86 -18.80 14.74
C GLU A 78 -13.16 -17.48 15.13
N ASP A 79 -12.63 -16.77 14.14
CA ASP A 79 -11.87 -15.53 14.31
C ASP A 79 -12.79 -14.31 14.51
N PHE A 80 -14.04 -14.42 14.10
CA PHE A 80 -15.09 -13.44 14.38
C PHE A 80 -15.66 -13.62 15.78
N ASP A 81 -15.87 -14.88 16.19
CA ASP A 81 -16.40 -15.22 17.52
C ASP A 81 -15.34 -15.01 18.63
N PHE A 82 -14.03 -15.10 18.30
CA PHE A 82 -12.92 -14.92 19.24
C PHE A 82 -11.83 -13.96 18.73
N PRO A 83 -12.03 -12.62 18.88
CA PRO A 83 -11.18 -11.61 18.27
C PRO A 83 -9.72 -11.60 18.81
N ASN A 84 -9.48 -11.96 20.06
CA ASN A 84 -8.16 -11.79 20.69
C ASN A 84 -7.05 -12.72 20.17
N THR A 85 -7.31 -13.52 19.13
CA THR A 85 -6.54 -14.75 18.88
C THR A 85 -5.62 -14.72 17.65
N LEU A 86 -5.69 -13.76 16.72
CA LEU A 86 -5.16 -13.99 15.36
C LEU A 86 -4.44 -12.84 14.64
N ILE A 87 -3.98 -11.83 15.39
CA ILE A 87 -2.95 -10.95 14.85
C ILE A 87 -1.61 -11.57 15.22
N ASP A 88 -1.04 -12.39 14.32
CA ASP A 88 0.35 -12.84 14.48
C ASP A 88 1.25 -11.59 14.52
N PRO A 89 1.90 -11.28 15.65
CA PRO A 89 2.71 -10.08 15.77
C PRO A 89 3.92 -10.09 14.83
N LYS A 90 4.30 -11.26 14.29
CA LYS A 90 5.37 -11.42 13.31
C LYS A 90 4.91 -11.22 11.87
N LYS A 91 3.60 -11.22 11.60
CA LYS A 91 3.07 -11.08 10.24
C LYS A 91 2.93 -9.59 9.88
N ASN A 92 3.57 -9.20 8.78
CA ASN A 92 3.50 -7.81 8.29
C ASN A 92 2.16 -7.48 7.61
N ILE A 93 1.40 -8.48 7.17
CA ILE A 93 0.11 -8.29 6.50
C ILE A 93 -0.95 -9.16 7.20
N TYR A 94 -2.03 -8.56 7.70
CA TYR A 94 -3.08 -9.27 8.42
C TYR A 94 -4.44 -8.58 8.26
N ALA A 95 -5.54 -9.27 8.56
CA ALA A 95 -6.86 -8.65 8.60
C ALA A 95 -7.20 -8.22 10.04
N ASN A 96 -7.63 -6.97 10.25
CA ASN A 96 -8.00 -6.47 11.58
C ASN A 96 -9.48 -6.77 11.93
N PHE A 97 -9.91 -6.32 13.12
CA PHE A 97 -11.28 -6.47 13.60
C PHE A 97 -12.32 -5.77 12.73
N ASP A 98 -11.94 -4.65 12.12
CA ASP A 98 -12.76 -3.89 11.18
C ASP A 98 -12.80 -4.51 9.77
N ASN A 99 -12.22 -5.72 9.61
CA ASN A 99 -12.18 -6.48 8.36
C ASN A 99 -11.36 -5.83 7.24
N GLU A 100 -10.44 -4.94 7.62
CA GLU A 100 -9.51 -4.29 6.73
C GLU A 100 -8.22 -5.10 6.61
N LEU A 101 -7.61 -5.10 5.42
CA LEU A 101 -6.26 -5.64 5.22
C LEU A 101 -5.23 -4.61 5.69
N VAL A 102 -4.56 -4.91 6.79
CA VAL A 102 -3.54 -4.06 7.40
C VAL A 102 -2.16 -4.49 6.94
N PHE A 103 -1.37 -3.50 6.55
CA PHE A 103 0.06 -3.60 6.24
C PHE A 103 0.84 -2.89 7.34
N ARG A 104 1.66 -3.64 8.07
CA ARG A 104 2.63 -3.15 9.05
C ARG A 104 3.97 -3.00 8.33
N ASN A 105 4.48 -1.78 8.30
CA ASN A 105 5.69 -1.43 7.55
C ASN A 105 5.57 -1.74 6.06
N LEU A 106 4.82 -0.90 5.36
CA LEU A 106 4.52 -1.05 3.94
C LEU A 106 5.80 -0.95 3.09
N THR A 107 5.96 -1.88 2.16
CA THR A 107 7.09 -1.91 1.23
C THR A 107 6.63 -1.73 -0.21
N SER A 108 7.53 -1.34 -1.11
CA SER A 108 7.21 -1.24 -2.55
C SER A 108 6.79 -2.57 -3.17
N ALA A 109 7.18 -3.70 -2.55
CA ALA A 109 6.78 -5.06 -2.96
C ALA A 109 5.33 -5.41 -2.58
N ASP A 110 4.68 -4.61 -1.74
CA ASP A 110 3.27 -4.78 -1.37
C ASP A 110 2.32 -4.08 -2.35
N ARG A 111 2.88 -3.37 -3.34
CA ARG A 111 2.12 -2.84 -4.47
C ARG A 111 1.44 -3.98 -5.24
N GLY A 112 0.17 -3.80 -5.55
CA GLY A 112 -0.56 -4.78 -6.34
C GLY A 112 -2.06 -4.56 -6.34
N ASP A 113 -2.73 -5.46 -7.03
CA ASP A 113 -4.18 -5.54 -7.08
C ASP A 113 -4.66 -6.58 -6.06
N TYR A 114 -5.60 -6.18 -5.20
CA TYR A 114 -6.13 -6.98 -4.09
C TYR A 114 -7.65 -7.10 -4.22
N ILE A 115 -8.20 -8.23 -3.82
CA ILE A 115 -9.63 -8.47 -3.74
C ILE A 115 -9.95 -9.03 -2.36
N CYS A 116 -11.03 -8.56 -1.75
CA CYS A 116 -11.62 -9.21 -0.59
C CYS A 116 -12.78 -10.10 -1.02
N LEU A 117 -12.73 -11.36 -0.60
CA LEU A 117 -13.68 -12.41 -0.92
C LEU A 117 -14.49 -12.70 0.32
N ILE A 118 -15.78 -12.39 0.25
CA ILE A 118 -16.71 -12.58 1.36
C ILE A 118 -17.45 -13.91 1.17
N ASN A 119 -17.55 -14.71 2.23
CA ASN A 119 -18.27 -15.98 2.29
C ASN A 119 -17.93 -16.87 1.08
N HIS A 120 -16.65 -17.25 0.94
CA HIS A 120 -16.11 -18.05 -0.17
C HIS A 120 -16.28 -17.42 -1.58
N GLY A 121 -16.35 -16.09 -1.66
CA GLY A 121 -16.35 -15.36 -2.92
C GLY A 121 -17.74 -15.13 -3.51
N LEU A 122 -18.78 -15.07 -2.67
CA LEU A 122 -20.12 -14.64 -3.08
C LEU A 122 -20.15 -13.21 -3.63
N LEU A 123 -19.18 -12.37 -3.26
CA LEU A 123 -19.05 -10.99 -3.70
C LEU A 123 -17.63 -10.74 -4.24
N LYS A 124 -17.47 -10.71 -5.57
CA LYS A 124 -16.18 -10.46 -6.27
C LYS A 124 -16.19 -9.19 -7.12
N ASP A 125 -17.09 -8.26 -6.85
CA ASP A 125 -17.42 -7.19 -7.80
C ASP A 125 -16.48 -5.96 -7.75
N VAL A 126 -15.57 -5.89 -6.77
CA VAL A 126 -14.68 -4.73 -6.58
C VAL A 126 -13.24 -5.16 -6.33
N MET A 127 -12.32 -4.63 -7.14
CA MET A 127 -10.88 -4.82 -7.02
C MET A 127 -10.24 -3.55 -6.47
N ILE A 128 -9.28 -3.72 -5.58
CA ILE A 128 -8.49 -2.64 -5.01
C ILE A 128 -7.14 -2.59 -5.70
N ARG A 129 -6.85 -1.51 -6.40
CA ARG A 129 -5.52 -1.23 -6.92
C ARG A 129 -4.73 -0.43 -5.90
N PHE A 130 -3.78 -1.08 -5.25
CA PHE A 130 -2.98 -0.47 -4.20
C PHE A 130 -1.60 -0.04 -4.72
N ASN A 131 -1.39 1.28 -4.73
CA ASN A 131 -0.12 1.86 -5.12
C ASN A 131 0.69 2.29 -3.91
N VAL A 132 1.88 1.72 -3.75
CA VAL A 132 2.85 2.14 -2.73
C VAL A 132 3.73 3.23 -3.30
N ILE A 133 3.71 4.39 -2.65
CA ILE A 133 4.54 5.56 -2.95
C ILE A 133 5.76 5.50 -2.04
N ASP A 134 6.95 5.55 -2.64
CA ASP A 134 8.18 5.60 -1.86
C ASP A 134 8.39 7.00 -1.26
N VAL A 135 9.19 7.10 -0.20
CA VAL A 135 9.59 8.41 0.33
C VAL A 135 10.35 9.15 -0.79
N PRO A 136 10.02 10.42 -1.11
CA PRO A 136 10.78 11.17 -2.10
C PRO A 136 12.25 11.19 -1.69
N ASP A 137 13.14 11.05 -2.66
CA ASP A 137 14.58 11.16 -2.39
C ASP A 137 14.88 12.52 -1.70
N PRO A 138 16.00 12.63 -0.95
CA PRO A 138 16.44 13.93 -0.50
C PRO A 138 16.63 14.86 -1.72
N PRO A 139 16.26 16.14 -1.61
CA PRO A 139 16.55 17.11 -2.65
C PRO A 139 18.06 17.27 -2.85
N GLY A 140 18.45 17.88 -3.96
CA GLY A 140 19.84 18.26 -4.18
C GLY A 140 20.37 19.17 -3.06
N ARG A 141 21.70 19.23 -2.95
CA ARG A 141 22.35 20.12 -1.98
C ARG A 141 21.88 21.56 -2.23
N PRO A 142 21.38 22.28 -1.20
CA PRO A 142 20.99 23.66 -1.37
C PRO A 142 22.21 24.54 -1.61
N LEU A 143 22.13 25.35 -2.65
CA LEU A 143 23.11 26.34 -3.06
C LEU A 143 22.63 27.72 -2.63
N ILE A 144 23.52 28.49 -2.01
CA ILE A 144 23.26 29.89 -1.69
C ILE A 144 23.44 30.69 -2.98
N THR A 145 22.36 31.27 -3.48
CA THR A 145 22.37 32.12 -4.68
C THR A 145 22.55 33.59 -4.33
N TYR A 146 22.12 33.98 -3.14
CA TYR A 146 22.27 35.33 -2.60
C TYR A 146 22.32 35.28 -1.07
N PHE A 147 23.09 36.16 -0.44
CA PHE A 147 23.15 36.30 1.00
C PHE A 147 23.22 37.78 1.39
N ALA A 148 22.57 38.11 2.51
CA ALA A 148 22.60 39.41 3.18
C ALA A 148 22.73 39.20 4.69
N ALA A 149 22.86 40.28 5.45
CA ALA A 149 23.08 40.23 6.90
C ALA A 149 22.00 39.45 7.70
N ARG A 150 20.77 39.35 7.17
CA ARG A 150 19.63 38.65 7.82
C ARG A 150 18.81 37.78 6.88
N SER A 151 19.22 37.61 5.62
CA SER A 151 18.49 36.82 4.63
C SER A 151 19.43 36.07 3.72
N ALA A 152 18.96 34.93 3.20
CA ALA A 152 19.67 34.17 2.19
C ALA A 152 18.66 33.54 1.22
N ASN A 153 19.00 33.52 -0.07
CA ASN A 153 18.24 32.80 -1.07
C ASN A 153 18.91 31.47 -1.35
N LEU A 154 18.15 30.40 -1.23
CA LEU A 154 18.59 29.04 -1.46
C LEU A 154 17.94 28.50 -2.73
N SER A 155 18.72 27.77 -3.54
CA SER A 155 18.24 27.04 -4.71
C SER A 155 18.74 25.59 -4.62
N TRP A 156 17.89 24.62 -4.91
CA TRP A 156 18.25 23.21 -4.92
C TRP A 156 17.58 22.50 -6.09
N THR A 157 18.14 21.38 -6.52
CA THR A 157 17.52 20.53 -7.52
C THR A 157 16.44 19.65 -6.88
N PRO A 158 15.34 19.34 -7.58
CA PRO A 158 14.33 18.41 -7.09
C PRO A 158 14.93 17.01 -6.90
N PRO A 159 14.27 16.13 -6.11
CA PRO A 159 14.73 14.77 -5.93
C PRO A 159 14.74 13.98 -7.23
N LYS A 160 15.64 13.00 -7.31
CA LYS A 160 15.80 12.15 -8.50
C LYS A 160 14.65 11.16 -8.67
N LYS A 161 14.20 10.56 -7.56
CA LYS A 161 13.02 9.68 -7.52
C LYS A 161 11.86 10.40 -6.83
N ASN A 162 10.85 10.75 -7.61
CA ASN A 162 9.61 11.37 -7.14
C ASN A 162 8.43 10.40 -7.39
N ASP A 163 8.38 9.30 -6.65
CA ASP A 163 7.25 8.36 -6.72
C ASP A 163 5.98 8.93 -6.04
N GLY A 164 6.08 10.13 -5.44
CA GLY A 164 5.01 10.84 -4.74
C GLY A 164 5.01 12.35 -4.99
N ASN A 165 3.96 13.04 -4.53
CA ASN A 165 3.87 14.49 -4.61
C ASN A 165 4.56 15.14 -3.40
N ILE A 166 5.52 16.03 -3.66
CA ILE A 166 6.22 16.75 -2.58
C ILE A 166 5.28 17.82 -2.03
N THR A 167 4.93 17.71 -0.75
CA THR A 167 4.00 18.63 -0.09
C THR A 167 4.71 19.82 0.54
N ASN A 168 5.89 19.63 1.13
CA ASN A 168 6.65 20.67 1.82
C ASN A 168 8.16 20.40 1.80
N TYR A 169 8.96 21.45 2.01
CA TYR A 169 10.40 21.37 2.29
C TYR A 169 10.69 22.00 3.65
N THR A 170 11.57 21.35 4.44
CA THR A 170 12.07 21.90 5.70
C THR A 170 13.54 22.27 5.55
N VAL A 171 13.88 23.53 5.85
CA VAL A 171 15.26 24.02 5.84
C VAL A 171 15.77 24.12 7.27
N VAL A 172 16.88 23.46 7.58
CA VAL A 172 17.52 23.50 8.89
C VAL A 172 18.82 24.29 8.79
N ILE A 173 18.95 25.33 9.60
CA ILE A 173 20.14 26.18 9.68
C ILE A 173 20.89 25.82 10.97
N ARG A 174 22.19 25.52 10.86
CA ARG A 174 23.09 25.39 12.01
C ARG A 174 24.01 26.60 12.02
N SER A 175 23.99 27.35 13.12
CA SER A 175 24.95 28.43 13.38
C SER A 175 26.13 27.86 14.14
N ASP A 176 27.21 27.57 13.44
CA ASP A 176 28.51 27.31 14.07
C ASP A 176 28.97 28.66 14.63
N GLY A 177 29.03 28.80 15.95
CA GLY A 177 29.07 30.07 16.68
C GLY A 177 30.33 30.93 16.51
N ILE A 178 30.65 31.33 15.27
CA ILE A 178 31.71 32.30 14.97
C ILE A 178 31.11 33.69 15.06
N THR A 179 31.30 34.33 16.21
CA THR A 179 31.07 35.76 16.38
C THR A 179 31.95 36.56 15.40
N PRO A 180 31.39 37.43 14.55
CA PRO A 180 32.20 38.28 13.69
C PRO A 180 32.93 39.31 14.55
N THR A 181 34.24 39.14 14.73
CA THR A 181 35.11 40.16 15.32
C THR A 181 35.43 41.19 14.24
N PHE A 182 34.69 42.30 14.26
CA PHE A 182 35.03 43.47 13.47
C PHE A 182 36.15 44.23 14.19
N ALA A 183 37.40 44.09 13.71
CA ALA A 183 38.48 45.00 14.09
C ALA A 183 38.41 46.24 13.20
N ILE A 184 38.19 47.41 13.80
CA ILE A 184 38.31 48.70 13.11
C ILE A 184 39.80 49.08 13.16
N PRO A 185 40.49 49.29 12.02
CA PRO A 185 41.84 49.82 12.03
C PRO A 185 41.81 51.31 12.44
N ASN A 186 42.71 51.69 13.34
CA ASN A 186 42.98 53.08 13.74
C ASN A 186 43.47 53.95 12.57
#